data_AF-A0A2N8MBE1-F1
#
_entry.id   AF-A0A2N8MBE1-F1
#
_cell.length_a   1.000
_cell.length_b   1.000
_cell.length_c   1.000
_cell.angle_alpha   90.00
_cell.angle_beta   90.00
_cell.angle_gamma   90.00
#
_symmetry.space_group_name_H-M   'P 1'
#
loop_
_entity.id
_entity.type
_entity.pdbx_description
1 polymer ?
#
loop_
_entity_poly.entity_id
_entity_poly.type
_entity_poly.pdbx_seq_one_letter_code
_entity_poly.pdbx_strand_id
1 'polypeptide(L)'
;MTVKEIRLAMIDVPGGIEFVRSLPTFPKGIITFLVVLVAGLILYFLWQEPSEVPSEKQPPGTTNQSGNAASSGQSGGVTAGLYINQLPPVTVQQKEEALSSLQSEIEELAEFPNRPDISEPRTLLEQHAINKLPHRLFIILSKYYKETIKSVPKVGEEPFNYKKTYSNFESGEYDFENEATIQIGKIVSVRFRPGWTIYFRYFLLRSGSLTQQQIIDGGSFLNYGITWDEAERVFNELTKNPAIGPAMAEKFSLQQSILSTATSIFDTYKRP
;
A
#
# COMPACT_ATOMS: atom_id res chain seq x y z
N MET A 1 10.74 -14.65 35.86
CA MET A 1 11.23 -14.10 34.59
C MET A 1 10.46 -12.83 34.31
N THR A 2 11.09 -11.67 34.49
CA THR A 2 10.46 -10.34 34.50
C THR A 2 10.67 -9.63 33.17
N VAL A 3 9.56 -9.19 32.60
CA VAL A 3 9.42 -8.36 31.40
C VAL A 3 10.09 -7.01 31.65
N LYS A 4 11.36 -6.84 31.27
CA LYS A 4 12.02 -5.52 31.36
C LYS A 4 13.05 -5.17 30.29
N GLU A 5 13.23 -5.99 29.25
CA GLU A 5 14.22 -5.71 28.21
C GLU A 5 13.69 -6.05 26.82
N ILE A 6 12.76 -5.25 26.33
CA ILE A 6 12.62 -4.99 24.89
C ILE A 6 12.60 -3.47 24.74
N ARG A 7 13.79 -2.86 24.85
CA ARG A 7 14.02 -1.53 24.29
C ARG A 7 14.03 -1.74 22.78
N LEU A 8 12.91 -1.43 22.14
CA LEU A 8 12.82 -1.35 20.68
C LEU A 8 13.96 -0.47 20.19
N ALA A 9 14.72 -0.99 19.23
CA ALA A 9 15.76 -0.27 18.54
C ALA A 9 15.18 1.08 18.09
N MET A 10 15.76 2.12 18.66
CA MET A 10 15.63 3.49 18.22
C MET A 10 15.80 3.50 16.70
N ILE A 11 14.83 4.08 16.00
CA ILE A 11 15.03 4.57 14.64
C ILE A 11 16.06 5.69 14.77
N ASP A 12 17.34 5.33 14.75
CA ASP A 12 18.42 6.25 14.43
C ASP A 12 18.60 6.19 12.92
N VAL A 13 17.60 6.73 12.22
CA VAL A 13 17.78 7.18 10.84
C VAL A 13 18.14 8.66 10.96
N PRO A 14 19.40 9.06 10.68
CA PRO A 14 19.85 10.45 10.75
C PRO A 14 19.27 11.29 9.60
N GLY A 15 17.94 11.34 9.48
CA GLY A 15 17.22 12.05 8.42
C GLY A 15 15.74 12.32 8.68
N GLY A 16 15.10 11.63 9.64
CA GLY A 16 13.68 11.86 9.96
C GLY A 16 13.41 13.15 10.74
N ILE A 17 14.35 13.56 11.59
CA ILE A 17 14.26 14.80 12.39
C ILE A 17 14.71 16.03 11.58
N GLU A 18 15.49 15.83 10.52
CA GLU A 18 15.91 16.94 9.65
C GLU A 18 14.79 17.46 8.76
N PHE A 19 13.80 16.66 8.34
CA PHE A 19 12.68 17.18 7.54
C PHE A 19 11.84 18.21 8.30
N VAL A 20 11.61 18.00 9.61
CA VAL A 20 10.86 18.96 10.45
C VAL A 20 11.71 20.20 10.78
N ARG A 21 13.05 20.11 10.70
CA ARG A 21 13.97 21.25 10.88
C ARG A 21 14.38 21.94 9.56
N SER A 22 14.19 21.30 8.40
CA SER A 22 14.55 21.81 7.07
C SER A 22 13.38 22.46 6.34
N LEU A 23 12.16 22.34 6.89
CA LEU A 23 11.08 23.26 6.54
C LEU A 23 11.55 24.67 6.91
N PRO A 24 11.62 25.62 5.95
CA PRO A 24 11.95 26.99 6.26
C PRO A 24 11.00 27.45 7.36
N THR A 25 11.54 28.06 8.41
CA THR A 25 10.73 28.83 9.37
C THR A 25 10.16 30.02 8.62
N PHE A 26 9.06 29.78 7.90
CA PHE A 26 8.38 30.83 7.18
C PHE A 26 7.79 31.79 8.21
N PRO A 27 8.13 33.09 8.16
CA PRO A 27 7.46 34.07 9.01
C PRO A 27 5.95 33.94 8.79
N LYS A 28 5.17 33.94 9.87
CA LYS A 28 3.71 33.70 9.88
C LYS A 28 2.93 34.51 8.81
N GLY A 29 3.50 35.60 8.30
CA GLY A 29 2.95 36.38 7.18
C GLY A 29 2.94 35.65 5.82
N ILE A 30 3.90 34.79 5.50
CA ILE A 30 3.99 34.13 4.18
C ILE A 30 2.95 33.02 4.02
N ILE A 31 2.68 32.27 5.08
CA ILE A 31 1.64 31.22 5.09
C ILE A 31 0.25 31.86 4.88
N THR A 32 0.00 33.00 5.52
CA THR A 32 -1.26 33.74 5.37
C THR A 32 -1.42 34.24 3.92
N PHE A 33 -0.35 34.72 3.30
CA PHE A 33 -0.37 35.16 1.90
C PHE A 33 -0.62 34.01 0.92
N LEU A 34 0.01 32.85 1.13
CA LEU A 34 -0.19 31.65 0.29
C LEU A 34 -1.62 31.13 0.37
N VAL A 35 -2.22 31.10 1.56
CA VAL A 35 -3.62 30.66 1.74
C VAL A 35 -4.58 31.60 1.00
N VAL A 36 -4.38 32.93 1.08
CA VAL A 36 -5.19 33.91 0.36
C VAL A 36 -5.02 33.78 -1.16
N LEU A 37 -3.81 33.53 -1.63
CA LEU A 37 -3.52 33.39 -3.06
C LEU A 37 -4.14 32.11 -3.64
N VAL A 38 -4.06 30.98 -2.92
CA VAL A 38 -4.70 29.72 -3.31
C VAL A 38 -6.23 29.85 -3.29
N ALA A 39 -6.80 30.49 -2.26
CA ALA A 39 -8.24 30.74 -2.21
C ALA A 39 -8.73 31.65 -3.36
N GLY A 40 -7.95 32.68 -3.71
CA GLY A 40 -8.23 33.54 -4.86
C GLY A 40 -8.17 32.81 -6.21
N LEU A 41 -7.20 31.91 -6.39
CA LEU A 41 -7.11 31.06 -7.59
C LEU A 41 -8.29 30.09 -7.69
N ILE A 42 -8.70 29.45 -6.59
CA ILE A 42 -9.86 28.55 -6.57
C ILE A 42 -11.13 29.32 -6.95
N LEU A 43 -11.34 30.51 -6.38
CA LEU A 43 -12.46 31.37 -6.76
C LEU A 43 -12.42 31.79 -8.22
N TYR A 44 -11.24 32.10 -8.76
CA TYR A 44 -11.06 32.44 -10.17
C TYR A 44 -11.43 31.27 -11.10
N PHE A 45 -11.03 30.05 -10.76
CA PHE A 45 -11.39 28.85 -11.54
C PHE A 45 -12.87 28.47 -11.41
N LEU A 46 -13.49 28.70 -10.24
CA LEU A 46 -14.93 28.49 -10.04
C LEU A 46 -15.79 29.53 -10.78
N TRP A 47 -15.22 30.68 -11.15
CA TRP A 47 -15.92 31.74 -11.86
C TRP A 47 -15.79 31.65 -13.38
N GLN A 48 -15.02 30.69 -13.92
CA GLN A 48 -15.00 30.43 -15.35
C GLN A 48 -16.24 29.62 -15.74
N GLU A 49 -17.14 30.25 -16.49
CA GLU A 49 -18.32 29.58 -17.05
C GLU A 49 -17.89 28.41 -17.95
N PRO A 50 -18.55 27.24 -17.84
CA PRO A 50 -18.20 26.08 -18.65
C PRO A 50 -18.48 26.36 -20.13
N SER A 51 -17.45 26.21 -20.96
CA SER A 51 -17.57 26.30 -22.41
C SER A 51 -18.61 25.29 -22.92
N GLU A 52 -19.64 25.79 -23.60
CA GLU A 52 -20.67 24.96 -24.23
C GLU A 52 -20.04 23.99 -25.23
N VAL A 53 -20.17 22.69 -24.96
CA VAL A 53 -19.75 21.63 -25.88
C VAL A 53 -20.85 21.43 -26.94
N PRO A 54 -20.53 21.49 -28.25
CA PRO A 54 -21.52 21.24 -29.30
C PRO A 54 -21.96 19.77 -29.26
N SER A 55 -23.28 19.54 -29.20
CA SER A 55 -23.87 18.21 -29.23
C SER A 55 -23.67 17.54 -30.59
N GLU A 56 -22.89 16.47 -30.62
CA GLU A 56 -22.73 15.57 -31.77
C GLU A 56 -23.92 14.59 -31.84
N LYS A 57 -24.59 14.56 -32.99
CA LYS A 57 -25.77 13.73 -33.26
C LYS A 57 -25.37 12.27 -33.50
N GLN A 58 -25.87 11.34 -32.67
CA GLN A 58 -25.82 9.90 -32.94
C GLN A 58 -26.86 9.48 -34.02
N PRO A 59 -26.48 8.63 -35.00
CA PRO A 59 -27.40 8.03 -35.95
C PRO A 59 -28.09 6.74 -35.40
N PRO A 60 -29.21 6.31 -36.01
CA PRO A 60 -30.15 5.38 -35.39
C PRO A 60 -29.90 3.90 -35.72
N GLY A 61 -30.07 3.06 -34.70
CA GLY A 61 -30.90 1.86 -34.72
C GLY A 61 -30.49 0.64 -35.56
N THR A 62 -30.23 -0.47 -34.87
CA THR A 62 -30.76 -1.79 -35.29
C THR A 62 -31.16 -2.60 -34.06
N THR A 63 -32.47 -2.79 -33.95
CA THR A 63 -33.19 -3.81 -33.17
C THR A 63 -32.72 -5.21 -33.54
N ASN A 64 -32.64 -6.11 -32.54
CA ASN A 64 -33.16 -7.47 -32.68
C ASN A 64 -33.68 -7.99 -31.33
N GLN A 65 -34.93 -8.43 -31.38
CA GLN A 65 -35.71 -9.09 -30.36
C GLN A 65 -35.26 -10.54 -30.12
N SER A 66 -35.76 -11.08 -29.01
CA SER A 66 -36.03 -12.50 -28.72
C SER A 66 -34.91 -13.25 -27.97
N GLY A 67 -35.14 -13.89 -26.83
CA GLY A 67 -36.40 -14.18 -26.15
C GLY A 67 -36.15 -14.72 -24.74
N ASN A 68 -37.22 -14.67 -23.93
CA ASN A 68 -37.28 -15.25 -22.59
C ASN A 68 -37.18 -16.77 -22.63
N ALA A 69 -36.43 -17.36 -21.69
CA ALA A 69 -36.80 -18.63 -21.07
C ALA A 69 -36.07 -18.79 -19.73
N ALA A 70 -36.83 -18.70 -18.64
CA ALA A 70 -36.44 -19.27 -17.37
C ALA A 70 -36.49 -20.80 -17.48
N SER A 71 -35.48 -21.52 -17.00
CA SER A 71 -35.62 -22.94 -16.69
C SER A 71 -34.61 -23.36 -15.62
N SER A 72 -35.19 -23.70 -14.47
CA SER A 72 -34.78 -24.63 -13.40
C SER A 72 -33.43 -25.33 -13.51
N GLY A 73 -32.74 -25.34 -12.37
CA GLY A 73 -31.53 -26.13 -12.17
C GLY A 73 -31.72 -27.62 -12.44
N GLN A 74 -30.63 -28.24 -12.87
CA GLN A 74 -30.45 -29.66 -12.77
C GLN A 74 -28.97 -29.96 -12.56
N SER A 75 -28.72 -30.56 -11.40
CA SER A 75 -27.55 -31.37 -11.08
C SER A 75 -27.21 -32.30 -12.25
N GLY A 76 -25.93 -32.29 -12.63
CA GLY A 76 -25.36 -33.18 -13.64
C GLY A 76 -23.86 -33.15 -13.53
N GLY A 77 -23.29 -33.99 -12.66
CA GLY A 77 -21.86 -34.21 -12.63
C GLY A 77 -21.40 -34.76 -13.98
N VAL A 78 -20.42 -34.11 -14.61
CA VAL A 78 -19.71 -34.61 -15.78
C VAL A 78 -18.27 -34.09 -15.75
N THR A 79 -17.35 -35.05 -15.55
CA THR A 79 -15.98 -35.06 -16.09
C THR A 79 -14.96 -34.10 -15.48
N ALA A 80 -14.28 -34.60 -14.44
CA ALA A 80 -12.87 -34.31 -14.18
C ALA A 80 -12.02 -34.81 -15.37
N GLY A 81 -12.08 -34.07 -16.48
CA GLY A 81 -11.26 -34.27 -17.66
C GLY A 81 -10.05 -33.36 -17.56
N LEU A 82 -8.90 -33.97 -17.30
CA LEU A 82 -7.56 -33.56 -17.72
C LEU A 82 -7.54 -32.43 -18.76
N TYR A 83 -7.49 -31.19 -18.29
CA TYR A 83 -6.77 -30.13 -19.00
C TYR A 83 -5.54 -29.83 -18.16
N ILE A 84 -4.51 -30.67 -18.30
CA ILE A 84 -3.16 -30.18 -18.09
C ILE A 84 -2.96 -29.15 -19.20
N ASN A 85 -3.25 -27.88 -18.89
CA ASN A 85 -2.77 -26.75 -19.67
C ASN A 85 -1.23 -26.75 -19.53
N GLN A 86 -0.56 -27.61 -20.29
CA GLN A 86 0.84 -27.42 -20.61
C GLN A 86 0.88 -26.15 -21.48
N LEU A 87 1.11 -25.01 -20.85
CA LEU A 87 1.59 -23.85 -21.58
C LEU A 87 2.78 -24.30 -22.44
N PRO A 88 2.89 -23.83 -23.70
CA PRO A 88 4.00 -24.20 -24.55
C PRO A 88 5.33 -23.92 -23.84
N PRO A 89 6.35 -24.78 -24.02
CA PRO A 89 7.64 -24.58 -23.38
C PRO A 89 8.23 -23.23 -23.81
N VAL A 90 8.55 -22.38 -22.83
CA VAL A 90 9.15 -21.05 -23.05
C VAL A 90 10.47 -21.22 -23.80
N THR A 91 10.61 -20.55 -24.94
CA THR A 91 11.82 -20.64 -25.77
C THR A 91 13.01 -19.98 -25.08
N VAL A 92 14.24 -20.32 -25.50
CA VAL A 92 15.47 -19.69 -24.95
C VAL A 92 15.46 -18.18 -25.16
N GLN A 93 15.05 -17.73 -26.34
CA GLN A 93 14.93 -16.30 -26.69
C GLN A 93 13.95 -15.58 -25.75
N GLN A 94 12.78 -16.16 -25.48
CA GLN A 94 11.80 -15.60 -24.55
C GLN A 94 12.35 -15.49 -23.12
N LYS A 95 13.22 -16.42 -22.70
CA LYS A 95 13.87 -16.36 -21.38
C LYS A 95 14.90 -15.25 -21.29
N GLU A 96 15.70 -15.06 -22.34
CA GLU A 96 16.69 -13.99 -22.42
C GLU A 96 16.03 -12.61 -22.46
N GLU A 97 14.97 -12.45 -23.26
CA GLU A 97 14.17 -11.22 -23.30
C GLU A 97 13.54 -10.91 -21.94
N ALA A 98 12.92 -11.91 -21.30
CA ALA A 98 12.34 -11.75 -19.97
C ALA A 98 13.39 -11.38 -18.91
N LEU A 99 14.60 -11.95 -19.01
CA LEU A 99 15.70 -11.64 -18.10
C LEU A 99 16.22 -10.20 -18.31
N SER A 100 16.40 -9.78 -19.56
CA SER A 100 16.82 -8.42 -19.89
C SER A 100 15.77 -7.38 -19.48
N SER A 101 14.49 -7.67 -19.69
CA SER A 101 13.37 -6.82 -19.26
C SER A 101 13.33 -6.69 -17.73
N LEU A 102 13.47 -7.79 -17.00
CA LEU A 102 13.51 -7.77 -15.53
C LEU A 102 14.67 -6.92 -15.00
N GLN A 103 15.87 -7.07 -15.58
CA GLN A 103 17.02 -6.26 -15.19
C GLN A 103 16.76 -4.77 -15.43
N SER A 104 16.24 -4.43 -16.62
CA SER A 104 15.90 -3.06 -16.97
C SER A 104 14.89 -2.45 -15.99
N GLU A 105 13.84 -3.18 -15.62
CA GLU A 105 12.83 -2.70 -14.65
C GLU A 105 13.43 -2.49 -13.24
N ILE A 106 14.34 -3.37 -12.80
CA ILE A 106 15.02 -3.21 -11.50
C ILE A 106 15.96 -2.01 -11.52
N GLU A 107 16.74 -1.83 -12.59
CA GLU A 107 17.62 -0.66 -12.78
C GLU A 107 16.80 0.64 -12.83
N GLU A 108 15.70 0.64 -13.57
CA GLU A 108 14.77 1.77 -13.66
C GLU A 108 14.17 2.16 -12.30
N LEU A 109 13.80 1.16 -11.48
CA LEU A 109 13.28 1.39 -10.14
C LEU A 109 14.38 1.85 -9.18
N ALA A 110 15.63 1.44 -9.40
CA ALA A 110 16.79 1.94 -8.65
C ALA A 110 17.03 3.44 -8.91
N GLU A 111 16.91 3.85 -10.16
CA GLU A 111 17.10 5.25 -10.59
C GLU A 111 15.91 6.13 -10.20
N PHE A 112 14.69 5.60 -10.32
CA PHE A 112 13.46 6.32 -10.05
C PHE A 112 12.62 5.58 -9.00
N PRO A 113 12.99 5.66 -7.71
CA PRO A 113 12.33 4.91 -6.63
C PRO A 113 10.95 5.46 -6.25
N ASN A 114 10.44 6.50 -6.92
CA ASN A 114 9.21 7.27 -6.60
C ASN A 114 8.16 7.33 -7.74
N ARG A 115 8.16 6.37 -8.68
CA ARG A 115 7.25 6.38 -9.84
C ARG A 115 5.76 6.26 -9.45
N PRO A 116 4.84 6.96 -10.15
CA PRO A 116 3.41 6.98 -9.86
C PRO A 116 2.61 5.86 -10.54
N ASP A 117 3.21 5.07 -11.44
CA ASP A 117 2.54 4.08 -12.30
C ASP A 117 2.26 2.73 -11.61
N ILE A 118 2.64 2.59 -10.35
CA ILE A 118 2.50 1.34 -9.60
C ILE A 118 1.29 1.40 -8.68
N SER A 119 0.53 0.32 -8.66
CA SER A 119 -0.63 0.14 -7.77
C SER A 119 -0.29 0.42 -6.32
N GLU A 120 -1.28 0.87 -5.55
CA GLU A 120 -1.11 1.02 -4.12
C GLU A 120 -0.99 -0.35 -3.42
N PRO A 121 -0.21 -0.44 -2.33
CA PRO A 121 -0.16 -1.64 -1.51
C PRO A 121 -1.53 -2.02 -0.98
N ARG A 122 -1.77 -3.32 -0.81
CA ARG A 122 -3.05 -3.83 -0.31
C ARG A 122 -3.31 -3.46 1.16
N THR A 123 -2.26 -3.36 1.98
CA THR A 123 -2.34 -3.20 3.43
C THR A 123 -2.16 -1.74 3.84
N LEU A 124 -2.87 -1.30 4.87
CA LEU A 124 -2.77 0.06 5.43
C LEU A 124 -1.38 0.33 6.01
N LEU A 125 -0.75 -0.67 6.64
CA LEU A 125 0.63 -0.54 7.13
C LEU A 125 1.59 -0.13 5.99
N GLU A 126 1.46 -0.76 4.83
CA GLU A 126 2.30 -0.42 3.68
C GLU A 126 1.84 0.84 2.97
N GLN A 127 0.54 1.14 2.90
CA GLN A 127 0.03 2.41 2.39
C GLN A 127 0.51 3.62 3.20
N HIS A 128 0.84 3.44 4.48
CA HIS A 128 1.42 4.50 5.32
C HIS A 128 2.95 4.49 5.41
N ALA A 129 3.62 3.47 4.87
CA ALA A 129 5.08 3.47 4.77
C ALA A 129 5.58 4.64 3.91
N ILE A 130 6.59 5.37 4.36
CA ILE A 130 7.19 6.46 3.57
C ILE A 130 7.83 5.89 2.29
N ASN A 131 8.55 4.78 2.44
CA ASN A 131 9.24 4.15 1.34
C ASN A 131 8.37 3.03 0.72
N LYS A 132 7.95 3.22 -0.53
CA LYS A 132 7.17 2.24 -1.31
C LYS A 132 8.03 1.26 -2.10
N LEU A 133 9.35 1.39 -2.04
CA LEU A 133 10.30 0.55 -2.77
C LEU A 133 10.03 -0.96 -2.60
N PRO A 134 9.71 -1.47 -1.39
CA PRO A 134 9.41 -2.88 -1.23
C PRO A 134 8.26 -3.37 -2.11
N HIS A 135 7.10 -2.70 -2.00
CA HIS A 135 5.93 -3.05 -2.78
C HIS A 135 6.21 -3.03 -4.28
N ARG A 136 6.94 -2.00 -4.74
CA ARG A 136 7.25 -1.83 -6.15
C ARG A 136 8.16 -2.91 -6.69
N LEU A 137 9.19 -3.28 -5.93
CA LEU A 137 10.05 -4.42 -6.28
C LEU A 137 9.22 -5.71 -6.35
N PHE A 138 8.31 -5.93 -5.38
CA PHE A 138 7.43 -7.08 -5.41
C PHE A 138 6.52 -7.11 -6.65
N ILE A 139 5.93 -5.99 -7.06
CA ILE A 139 5.09 -5.91 -8.26
C ILE A 139 5.89 -6.27 -9.51
N ILE A 140 7.11 -5.72 -9.67
CA ILE A 140 8.01 -6.08 -10.79
C ILE A 140 8.28 -7.58 -10.79
N LEU A 141 8.75 -8.13 -9.67
CA LEU A 141 9.08 -9.55 -9.54
C LEU A 141 7.85 -10.46 -9.74
N SER A 142 6.64 -9.97 -9.49
CA SER A 142 5.40 -10.71 -9.68
C SER A 142 5.04 -10.93 -11.15
N LYS A 143 5.54 -10.11 -12.07
CA LYS A 143 5.36 -10.27 -13.52
C LYS A 143 6.15 -11.46 -14.10
N TYR A 144 7.21 -11.88 -13.42
CA TYR A 144 8.18 -12.85 -13.97
C TYR A 144 8.09 -14.22 -13.30
N TYR A 145 8.47 -15.25 -14.06
CA TYR A 145 8.57 -16.63 -13.57
C TYR A 145 9.77 -16.81 -12.63
N LYS A 146 9.64 -17.78 -11.73
CA LYS A 146 10.67 -18.17 -10.75
C LYS A 146 12.07 -18.31 -11.38
N GLU A 147 12.17 -19.04 -12.49
CA GLU A 147 13.47 -19.34 -13.11
C GLU A 147 14.14 -18.08 -13.68
N THR A 148 13.36 -17.15 -14.23
CA THR A 148 13.86 -15.83 -14.69
C THR A 148 14.39 -15.02 -13.51
N ILE A 149 13.65 -14.96 -12.40
CA ILE A 149 14.04 -14.21 -11.20
C ILE A 149 15.33 -14.78 -10.59
N LYS A 150 15.49 -16.10 -10.56
CA LYS A 150 16.70 -16.76 -10.03
C LYS A 150 17.92 -16.57 -10.92
N SER A 151 17.71 -16.31 -12.21
CA SER A 151 18.76 -16.13 -13.21
C SER A 151 19.24 -14.67 -13.29
N VAL A 152 18.72 -13.80 -12.43
CA VAL A 152 19.12 -12.39 -12.33
C VAL A 152 20.61 -12.31 -11.94
N PRO A 153 21.47 -11.73 -12.80
CA PRO A 153 22.90 -11.58 -12.52
C PRO A 153 23.14 -10.75 -11.27
N LYS A 154 24.32 -10.92 -10.65
CA LYS A 154 24.81 -10.20 -9.45
C LYS A 154 24.09 -10.54 -8.15
N VAL A 155 22.79 -10.84 -8.17
CA VAL A 155 21.97 -11.03 -6.96
C VAL A 155 21.45 -12.47 -6.79
N GLY A 156 21.39 -13.25 -7.87
CA GLY A 156 21.08 -14.67 -7.82
C GLY A 156 19.67 -14.97 -7.26
N GLU A 157 19.58 -15.78 -6.21
CA GLU A 157 18.29 -16.20 -5.64
C GLU A 157 17.62 -15.18 -4.71
N GLU A 158 18.34 -14.13 -4.30
CA GLU A 158 17.84 -13.15 -3.32
C GLU A 158 16.52 -12.48 -3.75
N PRO A 159 16.33 -12.03 -5.02
CA PRO A 159 15.07 -11.44 -5.45
C PRO A 159 13.90 -12.43 -5.37
N PHE A 160 14.16 -13.73 -5.59
CA PHE A 160 13.14 -14.76 -5.45
C PHE A 160 12.77 -14.98 -3.97
N ASN A 161 13.76 -15.04 -3.09
CA ASN A 161 13.53 -15.14 -1.65
C ASN A 161 12.79 -13.91 -1.12
N TYR A 162 13.15 -12.72 -1.59
CA TYR A 162 12.45 -11.48 -1.32
C TYR A 162 10.97 -11.56 -1.73
N LYS A 163 10.67 -11.97 -2.96
CA LYS A 163 9.28 -12.13 -3.45
C LYS A 163 8.46 -13.04 -2.53
N LYS A 164 9.06 -14.15 -2.07
CA LYS A 164 8.40 -15.09 -1.16
C LYS A 164 8.14 -14.46 0.22
N THR A 165 9.16 -13.82 0.80
CA THR A 165 9.05 -13.13 2.11
C THR A 165 8.00 -12.03 2.06
N TYR A 166 8.02 -11.21 1.01
CA TYR A 166 7.05 -10.15 0.82
C TYR A 166 5.62 -10.68 0.66
N SER A 167 5.41 -11.72 -0.15
CA SER A 167 4.08 -12.33 -0.32
C SER A 167 3.52 -12.90 0.99
N ASN A 168 4.38 -13.53 1.81
CA ASN A 168 4.00 -14.01 3.14
C ASN A 168 3.68 -12.86 4.09
N PHE A 169 4.45 -11.77 4.04
CA PHE A 169 4.20 -10.55 4.80
C PHE A 169 2.86 -9.94 4.41
N GLU A 170 2.61 -9.67 3.13
CA GLU A 170 1.35 -9.07 2.66
C GLU A 170 0.13 -9.89 3.11
N SER A 171 0.21 -11.22 2.99
CA SER A 171 -0.86 -12.13 3.43
C SER A 171 -1.06 -12.07 4.95
N GLY A 172 0.03 -12.16 5.72
CA GLY A 172 -0.02 -12.11 7.18
C GLY A 172 -0.37 -10.74 7.75
N GLU A 173 -0.08 -9.66 7.05
CA GLU A 173 -0.55 -8.31 7.36
C GLU A 173 -2.05 -8.21 7.10
N TYR A 174 -2.54 -8.64 5.94
CA TYR A 174 -3.97 -8.60 5.63
C TYR A 174 -4.82 -9.33 6.68
N ASP A 175 -4.38 -10.50 7.12
CA ASP A 175 -5.05 -11.26 8.18
C ASP A 175 -5.02 -10.52 9.53
N PHE A 176 -3.87 -9.92 9.88
CA PHE A 176 -3.72 -9.10 11.08
C PHE A 176 -4.61 -7.86 11.06
N GLU A 177 -4.65 -7.12 9.94
CA GLU A 177 -5.51 -5.95 9.77
C GLU A 177 -6.98 -6.34 9.92
N ASN A 178 -7.39 -7.46 9.34
CA ASN A 178 -8.75 -7.97 9.47
C ASN A 178 -9.09 -8.30 10.93
N GLU A 179 -8.21 -8.99 11.65
CA GLU A 179 -8.41 -9.32 13.07
C GLU A 179 -8.45 -8.05 13.93
N ALA A 180 -7.50 -7.13 13.76
CA ALA A 180 -7.47 -5.86 14.50
C ALA A 180 -8.76 -5.05 14.24
N THR A 181 -9.23 -5.01 12.99
CA THR A 181 -10.47 -4.32 12.61
C THR A 181 -11.71 -4.96 13.25
N ILE A 182 -11.74 -6.30 13.37
CA ILE A 182 -12.80 -7.01 14.09
C ILE A 182 -12.76 -6.68 15.59
N GLN A 183 -11.57 -6.60 16.20
CA GLN A 183 -11.43 -6.21 17.61
C GLN A 183 -11.89 -4.77 17.83
N ILE A 184 -11.57 -3.84 16.91
CA ILE A 184 -12.09 -2.48 16.93
C ILE A 184 -13.63 -2.48 16.94
N GLY A 185 -14.27 -3.29 16.09
CA GLY A 185 -15.73 -3.39 16.04
C GLY A 185 -16.39 -3.86 17.35
N LYS A 186 -15.64 -4.49 18.25
CA LYS A 186 -16.08 -4.85 19.61
C LYS A 186 -15.94 -3.69 20.61
N ILE A 187 -15.05 -2.73 20.35
CA ILE A 187 -14.72 -1.60 21.24
C ILE A 187 -15.60 -0.38 20.96
N VAL A 188 -15.96 -0.15 19.69
CA VAL A 188 -16.65 1.07 19.24
C VAL A 188 -18.13 0.85 18.97
N SER A 189 -18.89 1.95 19.01
CA SER A 189 -20.33 1.94 18.73
C SER A 189 -20.64 1.91 17.23
N VAL A 190 -19.75 2.45 16.39
CA VAL A 190 -19.92 2.49 14.93
C VAL A 190 -19.99 1.06 14.36
N ARG A 191 -21.01 0.78 13.53
CA ARG A 191 -21.32 -0.59 13.05
C ARG A 191 -21.05 -0.81 11.56
N PHE A 192 -20.03 -0.13 11.00
CA PHE A 192 -19.62 -0.35 9.61
C PHE A 192 -18.10 -0.40 9.49
N ARG A 193 -17.64 -1.30 8.61
CA ARG A 193 -16.22 -1.65 8.45
C ARG A 193 -15.32 -0.46 8.03
N PRO A 194 -15.71 0.42 7.10
CA PRO A 194 -14.94 1.63 6.79
C PRO A 194 -14.68 2.56 7.99
N GLY A 195 -15.57 2.60 8.97
CA GLY A 195 -15.36 3.36 10.20
C GLY A 195 -14.28 2.71 11.07
N TRP A 196 -14.27 1.38 11.14
CA TRP A 196 -13.25 0.63 11.87
C TRP A 196 -11.85 0.80 11.26
N THR A 197 -11.74 0.91 9.93
CA THR A 197 -10.45 1.14 9.26
C THR A 197 -9.86 2.53 9.59
N ILE A 198 -10.68 3.54 9.92
CA ILE A 198 -10.20 4.84 10.38
C ILE A 198 -9.51 4.71 11.76
N TYR A 199 -10.12 3.96 12.68
CA TYR A 199 -9.50 3.66 13.97
C TYR A 199 -8.22 2.84 13.81
N PHE A 200 -8.22 1.87 12.89
CA PHE A 200 -7.03 1.06 12.64
C PHE A 200 -5.89 1.90 12.05
N ARG A 201 -6.18 2.81 11.12
CA ARG A 201 -5.21 3.79 10.63
C ARG A 201 -4.62 4.63 11.77
N TYR A 202 -5.46 5.12 12.69
CA TYR A 202 -4.97 5.84 13.86
C TYR A 202 -4.07 4.96 14.73
N PHE A 203 -4.47 3.71 15.00
CA PHE A 203 -3.68 2.74 15.75
C PHE A 203 -2.30 2.49 15.12
N LEU A 204 -2.21 2.32 13.80
CA LEU A 204 -0.94 2.16 13.08
C LEU A 204 -0.02 3.37 13.28
N LEU A 205 -0.55 4.59 13.09
CA LEU A 205 0.24 5.82 13.22
C LEU A 205 0.77 6.01 14.66
N ARG A 206 -0.07 5.76 15.67
CA ARG A 206 0.35 5.83 17.08
C ARG A 206 1.37 4.75 17.44
N SER A 207 1.19 3.54 16.92
CA SER A 207 2.12 2.43 17.11
C SER A 207 3.46 2.66 16.41
N GLY A 208 3.46 3.44 15.31
CA GLY A 208 4.64 3.99 14.65
C GLY A 208 5.31 5.15 15.40
N SER A 209 5.01 5.34 16.69
CA SER A 209 5.57 6.36 17.58
C SER A 209 5.16 7.81 17.31
N LEU A 210 4.18 8.08 16.43
CA LEU A 210 3.62 9.42 16.30
C LEU A 210 2.74 9.73 17.50
N THR A 211 2.90 10.90 18.11
CA THR A 211 1.98 11.39 19.16
C THR A 211 0.62 11.76 18.56
N GLN A 212 -0.42 11.77 19.39
CA GLN A 212 -1.75 12.24 18.97
C GLN A 212 -1.68 13.64 18.33
N GLN A 213 -0.90 14.56 18.91
CA GLN A 213 -0.75 15.91 18.36
C GLN A 213 -0.10 15.91 16.96
N GLN A 214 0.97 15.15 16.76
CA GLN A 214 1.60 15.04 15.43
C GLN A 214 0.63 14.47 14.37
N ILE A 215 -0.25 13.56 14.77
CA ILE A 215 -1.26 13.00 13.88
C ILE A 215 -2.33 14.06 13.54
N ILE A 216 -2.78 14.84 14.54
CA ILE A 216 -3.72 15.95 14.35
C ILE A 216 -3.12 17.02 13.41
N ASP A 217 -1.87 17.40 13.66
CA ASP A 217 -1.14 18.41 12.87
C ASP A 217 -0.92 17.97 11.42
N GLY A 218 -0.86 16.65 11.18
CA GLY A 218 -0.79 16.05 9.84
C GLY A 218 -2.10 16.13 9.04
N GLY A 219 -3.17 16.68 9.62
CA GLY A 219 -4.48 16.86 9.00
C GLY A 219 -5.52 15.83 9.45
N SER A 220 -6.79 16.23 9.36
CA SER A 220 -7.90 15.35 9.78
C SER A 220 -8.19 14.29 8.72
N PHE A 221 -8.11 13.02 9.14
CA PHE A 221 -8.66 11.88 8.40
C PHE A 221 -9.84 11.21 9.14
N LEU A 222 -10.22 11.73 10.30
CA LEU A 222 -11.39 11.25 11.02
C LEU A 222 -12.65 11.71 10.28
N ASN A 223 -13.64 10.83 10.22
CA ASN A 223 -14.93 11.09 9.58
C ASN A 223 -16.03 10.30 10.31
N TYR A 224 -17.30 10.49 9.92
CA TYR A 224 -18.45 9.75 10.44
C TYR A 224 -18.67 9.92 11.95
N GLY A 225 -18.35 11.10 12.47
CA GLY A 225 -18.48 11.40 13.90
C GLY A 225 -17.42 10.74 14.79
N ILE A 226 -16.40 10.10 14.21
CA ILE A 226 -15.25 9.57 14.94
C ILE A 226 -14.44 10.75 15.51
N THR A 227 -14.16 10.70 16.81
CA THR A 227 -13.39 11.74 17.52
C THR A 227 -11.98 11.27 17.85
N TRP A 228 -11.08 12.22 18.07
CA TRP A 228 -9.70 11.92 18.48
C TRP A 228 -9.64 11.19 19.82
N ASP A 229 -10.49 11.58 20.77
CA ASP A 229 -10.57 10.93 22.09
C ASP A 229 -11.04 9.48 21.97
N GLU A 230 -12.02 9.20 21.10
CA GLU A 230 -12.45 7.83 20.86
C GLU A 230 -11.36 7.02 20.15
N ALA A 231 -10.62 7.63 19.22
CA ALA A 231 -9.50 6.97 18.55
C ALA A 231 -8.34 6.65 19.50
N GLU A 232 -7.99 7.55 20.42
CA GLU A 232 -6.98 7.32 21.46
C GLU A 232 -7.45 6.25 22.47
N ARG A 233 -8.75 6.21 22.82
CA ARG A 233 -9.32 5.11 23.61
C ARG A 233 -9.11 3.77 22.92
N VAL A 234 -9.46 3.66 21.64
CA VAL A 234 -9.28 2.42 20.86
C VAL A 234 -7.82 2.02 20.78
N PHE A 235 -6.91 2.97 20.55
CA PHE A 235 -5.46 2.72 20.56
C PHE A 235 -5.00 2.11 21.88
N ASN A 236 -5.43 2.68 23.01
CA ASN A 236 -5.07 2.18 24.35
C ASN A 236 -5.62 0.76 24.62
N GLU A 237 -6.83 0.46 24.16
CA GLU A 237 -7.44 -0.88 24.28
C GLU A 237 -6.71 -1.91 23.41
N LEU A 238 -6.43 -1.60 22.15
CA LEU A 238 -5.70 -2.50 21.24
C LEU A 238 -4.26 -2.76 21.68
N THR A 239 -3.59 -1.74 22.21
CA THR A 239 -2.21 -1.88 22.71
C THR A 239 -2.14 -2.85 23.89
N LYS A 240 -3.18 -2.89 24.73
CA LYS A 240 -3.29 -3.82 25.87
C LYS A 240 -3.77 -5.21 25.46
N ASN A 241 -4.32 -5.36 24.25
CA ASN A 241 -4.79 -6.63 23.76
C ASN A 241 -3.59 -7.57 23.51
N PRO A 242 -3.54 -8.77 24.15
CA PRO A 242 -2.38 -9.66 24.08
C PRO A 242 -2.14 -10.24 22.69
N ALA A 243 -3.14 -10.25 21.80
CA ALA A 243 -3.00 -10.71 20.42
C ALA A 243 -2.57 -9.60 19.46
N ILE A 244 -2.90 -8.34 19.76
CA ILE A 244 -2.68 -7.22 18.83
C ILE A 244 -1.43 -6.42 19.18
N GLY A 245 -1.27 -6.02 20.45
CA GLY A 245 -0.16 -5.16 20.89
C GLY A 245 1.22 -5.75 20.57
N PRO A 246 1.55 -6.98 21.03
CA PRO A 246 2.83 -7.62 20.72
C PRO A 246 3.04 -7.87 19.23
N ALA A 247 1.99 -8.34 18.52
CA ALA A 247 2.06 -8.64 17.10
C ALA A 247 2.39 -7.40 16.26
N MET A 248 1.92 -6.21 16.66
CA MET A 248 2.22 -4.97 15.95
C MET A 248 3.73 -4.65 15.93
N ALA A 249 4.45 -4.90 17.03
CA ALA A 249 5.90 -4.70 17.07
C ALA A 249 6.64 -5.65 16.10
N GLU A 250 6.18 -6.90 16.00
CA GLU A 250 6.71 -7.87 15.05
C GLU A 250 6.46 -7.42 13.61
N LYS A 251 5.28 -6.85 13.31
CA LYS A 251 4.95 -6.35 11.97
C LYS A 251 5.87 -5.21 11.53
N PHE A 252 6.14 -4.24 12.42
CA PHE A 252 7.09 -3.16 12.13
C PHE A 252 8.52 -3.68 11.92
N SER A 253 8.96 -4.66 12.73
CA SER A 253 10.28 -5.29 12.57
C SER A 253 10.40 -6.00 11.22
N LEU A 254 9.36 -6.74 10.82
CA LEU A 254 9.31 -7.42 9.53
C LEU A 254 9.30 -6.43 8.36
N GLN A 255 8.51 -5.35 8.45
CA GLN A 255 8.52 -4.28 7.45
C GLN A 255 9.92 -3.67 7.27
N GLN A 256 10.64 -3.41 8.37
CA GLN A 256 12.00 -2.90 8.32
C GLN A 256 12.98 -3.90 7.69
N SER A 257 12.85 -5.18 8.02
CA SER A 257 13.66 -6.25 7.41
C SER A 257 13.43 -6.32 5.90
N ILE A 258 12.18 -6.27 5.46
CA ILE A 258 11.79 -6.26 4.04
C ILE A 258 12.36 -5.04 3.32
N LEU A 259 12.28 -3.86 3.94
CA LEU A 259 12.86 -2.64 3.38
C LEU A 259 14.38 -2.73 3.24
N SER A 260 15.06 -3.29 4.25
CA SER A 260 16.51 -3.50 4.22
C SER A 260 16.90 -4.45 3.10
N THR A 261 16.20 -5.58 2.94
CA THR A 261 16.48 -6.54 1.85
C THR A 261 16.22 -5.91 0.48
N ALA A 262 15.11 -5.18 0.31
CA ALA A 262 14.84 -4.47 -0.94
C ALA A 262 16.01 -3.51 -1.25
N THR A 263 16.41 -2.68 -0.30
CA THR A 263 17.50 -1.71 -0.45
C THR A 263 18.81 -2.39 -0.83
N SER A 264 19.17 -3.51 -0.19
CA SER A 264 20.36 -4.32 -0.52
C SER A 264 20.36 -4.81 -1.98
N ILE A 265 19.20 -5.31 -2.45
CA ILE A 265 19.04 -5.71 -3.85
C ILE A 265 19.29 -4.50 -4.77
N PHE A 266 18.72 -3.33 -4.47
CA PHE A 266 18.91 -2.12 -5.28
C PHE A 266 20.32 -1.57 -5.26
N ASP A 267 21.01 -1.60 -4.12
CA ASP A 267 22.38 -1.11 -4.01
C ASP A 267 23.35 -1.93 -4.87
N THR A 268 23.01 -3.18 -5.19
CA THR A 268 23.76 -4.01 -6.15
C THR A 268 23.61 -3.55 -7.60
N TYR A 269 22.54 -2.79 -7.91
CA TYR A 269 22.23 -2.25 -9.24
C TYR A 269 22.58 -0.78 -9.41
N LYS A 270 22.80 -0.04 -8.33
CA LYS A 270 23.33 1.32 -8.43
C LYS A 270 24.72 1.26 -9.06
N ARG A 271 24.85 1.87 -10.24
CA ARG A 271 26.14 2.01 -10.92
C ARG A 271 27.10 2.81 -10.01
N PRO A 272 28.38 2.42 -9.90
CA PRO A 272 29.40 3.25 -9.28
C PRO A 272 29.61 4.57 -10.03
#